data_AF-A0A1R3G1S3-F1
#
_entry.id   AF-A0A1R3G1S3-F1
#
_cell.length_a   1.000
_cell.length_b   1.000
_cell.length_c   1.000
_cell.angle_alpha   90.00
_cell.angle_beta   90.00
_cell.angle_gamma   90.00
#
_symmetry.space_group_name_H-M   'P 1'
#
loop_
_entity.id
_entity.type
_entity.pdbx_description
1 polymer ?
#
loop_
_entity_poly.entity_id
_entity_poly.type
_entity_poly.pdbx_seq_one_letter_code
_entity_poly.pdbx_strand_id
1 'polypeptide(L)'
;MEVKNVAAGLLHSACIDETGSLFIFGEKVVTNLVLEEDKNESTPSMISTLPYSEEVACGGYHTCVVTRGGELYTWGSNENGCLGIGSTDVFDVPERVQGPFLKSPVDKVSCGWKHTAAISDGKVFTWGWGGSHGTFSEDGHSSGGQLGHGSDVDYIKPTMVQFGENVRALQISCGFNHTGAILEYK
;
A
#
# COMPACT_ATOMS: atom_id res chain seq x y z
N MET A 1 -18.29 16.55 7.71
CA MET A 1 -17.11 15.74 7.39
C MET A 1 -16.40 15.41 8.69
N GLU A 2 -16.65 14.20 9.16
CA GLU A 2 -15.97 13.56 10.27
C GLU A 2 -14.97 12.56 9.70
N VAL A 3 -13.67 12.78 9.93
CA VAL A 3 -12.63 11.88 9.43
C VAL A 3 -12.59 10.60 10.27
N LYS A 4 -12.62 9.44 9.60
CA LYS A 4 -12.56 8.11 10.22
C LYS A 4 -11.18 7.46 10.13
N ASN A 5 -10.49 7.63 9.00
CA ASN A 5 -9.16 7.07 8.78
C ASN A 5 -8.23 8.11 8.16
N VAL A 6 -6.95 8.00 8.49
CA VAL A 6 -5.88 8.87 7.98
C VAL A 6 -4.65 8.04 7.64
N ALA A 7 -3.92 8.48 6.63
CA ALA A 7 -2.61 7.96 6.30
C ALA A 7 -1.69 9.08 5.83
N ALA A 8 -0.40 8.93 6.09
CA ALA A 8 0.62 9.86 5.65
C ALA A 8 1.77 9.08 5.02
N GLY A 9 2.13 9.48 3.80
CA GLY A 9 3.30 9.02 3.08
C GLY A 9 4.43 10.03 3.19
N LEU A 10 5.48 9.85 2.37
CA LEU A 10 6.61 10.78 2.36
C LEU A 10 6.23 12.16 1.78
N LEU A 11 5.41 12.18 0.72
CA LEU A 11 5.05 13.40 -0.02
C LEU A 11 3.55 13.72 -0.02
N HIS A 12 2.70 12.86 0.54
CA HIS A 12 1.25 13.05 0.51
C HIS A 12 0.59 12.56 1.79
N SER A 13 -0.60 13.09 2.05
CA SER A 13 -1.50 12.66 3.12
C SER A 13 -2.85 12.32 2.52
N ALA A 14 -3.54 11.38 3.15
CA ALA A 14 -4.87 10.97 2.74
C ALA A 14 -5.77 10.79 3.97
N CYS A 15 -7.06 11.01 3.78
CA CYS A 15 -8.06 10.71 4.79
C CYS A 15 -9.35 10.17 4.17
N ILE A 16 -10.08 9.37 4.95
CA ILE A 16 -11.40 8.85 4.60
C ILE A 16 -12.40 9.41 5.61
N ASP A 17 -13.53 9.92 5.11
CA ASP A 17 -14.62 10.44 5.94
C ASP A 17 -15.66 9.37 6.31
N GLU A 18 -16.69 9.76 7.07
CA GLU A 18 -17.79 8.89 7.50
C GLU A 18 -18.61 8.29 6.34
N THR A 19 -18.54 8.91 5.15
CA THR A 19 -19.24 8.47 3.94
C THR A 19 -18.40 7.51 3.09
N GLY A 20 -17.17 7.20 3.52
CA GLY A 20 -16.23 6.38 2.77
C GLY A 20 -15.57 7.12 1.61
N SER A 21 -15.68 8.46 1.59
CA SER A 21 -15.05 9.30 0.57
C SER A 21 -13.58 9.52 0.89
N LEU A 22 -12.70 9.28 -0.08
CA LEU A 22 -11.26 9.47 0.05
C LEU A 22 -10.86 10.88 -0.40
N PHE A 23 -10.05 11.55 0.42
CA PHE A 23 -9.40 12.81 0.09
C PHE A 23 -7.88 12.66 0.18
N ILE A 24 -7.15 13.33 -0.71
CA ILE A 24 -5.68 13.31 -0.78
C ILE A 24 -5.11 14.71 -1.02
N PHE A 25 -3.95 15.01 -0.44
CA PHE A 25 -3.23 16.29 -0.58
C PHE A 25 -1.71 16.08 -0.42
N GLY A 26 -0.89 16.99 -0.96
CA GLY A 26 0.58 16.94 -0.95
C GLY A 26 1.25 16.98 -2.34
N GLU A 27 2.58 17.00 -2.33
CA GLU A 27 3.50 17.38 -3.44
C GLU A 27 3.45 16.48 -4.69
N LYS A 28 2.67 15.39 -4.67
CA LYS A 28 2.52 14.46 -5.81
C LYS A 28 1.12 13.85 -5.92
N VAL A 29 0.08 14.63 -5.66
CA VAL A 29 -1.29 14.24 -6.05
C VAL A 29 -1.44 14.45 -7.56
N VAL A 30 -0.79 13.62 -8.37
CA VAL A 30 -1.09 13.60 -9.81
C VAL A 30 -2.43 12.92 -9.95
N THR A 31 -3.48 13.73 -10.05
CA THR A 31 -4.82 13.26 -10.41
C THR A 31 -5.23 14.00 -11.66
N ASN A 32 -4.90 13.46 -12.82
CA ASN A 32 -5.47 13.86 -14.13
C ASN A 32 -6.98 13.50 -14.23
N LEU A 33 -7.69 13.39 -13.10
CA LEU A 33 -9.06 12.87 -12.99
C LEU A 33 -10.13 13.92 -12.69
N VAL A 34 -9.83 15.23 -12.75
CA VAL A 34 -10.89 16.24 -12.76
C VAL A 34 -10.47 17.38 -13.68
N LEU A 35 -11.28 17.64 -14.71
CA LEU A 35 -11.31 18.88 -15.49
C LEU A 35 -11.78 20.05 -14.61
N GLU A 36 -11.04 20.39 -13.56
CA GLU A 36 -11.24 21.63 -12.83
C GLU A 36 -9.90 22.33 -12.65
N GLU A 37 -9.78 23.46 -13.34
CA GLU A 37 -8.72 24.44 -13.24
C GLU A 37 -8.73 25.04 -11.82
N ASP A 38 -8.02 24.42 -10.87
CA ASP A 38 -7.41 25.02 -9.66
C ASP A 38 -7.14 23.95 -8.58
N LYS A 39 -6.26 22.98 -8.86
CA LYS A 39 -5.80 22.04 -7.82
C LYS A 39 -4.60 22.62 -7.08
N ASN A 40 -4.85 23.08 -5.87
CA ASN A 40 -3.80 23.44 -4.93
C ASN A 40 -3.41 22.17 -4.13
N GLU A 41 -2.18 21.71 -4.31
CA GLU A 41 -1.58 20.55 -3.61
C GLU A 41 -1.63 20.68 -2.08
N SER A 42 -1.82 21.89 -1.55
CA SER A 42 -1.99 22.15 -0.12
C SER A 42 -3.43 21.96 0.40
N THR A 43 -4.38 21.55 -0.44
CA THR A 43 -5.78 21.34 -0.05
C THR A 43 -6.29 19.93 -0.37
N PRO A 44 -7.06 19.28 0.52
CA PRO A 44 -7.63 17.95 0.27
C PRO A 44 -8.51 17.91 -0.99
N SER A 45 -8.18 16.99 -1.91
CA SER A 45 -8.94 16.74 -3.14
C SER A 45 -9.59 15.36 -3.10
N MET A 46 -10.88 15.27 -3.45
CA MET A 46 -11.62 14.00 -3.45
C MET A 46 -11.21 13.09 -4.61
N ILE A 47 -11.09 11.79 -4.35
CA ILE A 47 -10.93 10.74 -5.36
C ILE A 47 -12.29 10.08 -5.61
N SER A 48 -13.00 10.51 -6.66
CA SER A 48 -14.38 10.11 -6.95
C SER A 48 -14.53 8.77 -7.68
N THR A 49 -13.43 8.18 -8.15
CA THR A 49 -13.44 6.92 -8.90
C THR A 49 -13.49 5.67 -8.02
N LEU A 50 -13.32 5.82 -6.70
CA LEU A 50 -13.29 4.71 -5.76
C LEU A 50 -14.68 4.43 -5.16
N PRO A 51 -15.03 3.16 -4.92
CA PRO A 51 -16.16 2.79 -4.07
C PRO A 51 -15.99 3.27 -2.62
N TYR A 52 -16.99 2.99 -1.79
CA TYR A 52 -16.92 3.23 -0.34
C TYR A 52 -15.64 2.62 0.23
N SER A 53 -14.74 3.49 0.70
CA SER A 53 -13.42 3.14 1.19
C SER A 53 -13.45 2.96 2.71
N GLU A 54 -12.78 1.93 3.23
CA GLU A 54 -12.71 1.65 4.67
C GLU A 54 -11.33 1.95 5.23
N GLU A 55 -10.26 1.62 4.50
CA GLU A 55 -8.88 1.78 4.97
C GLU A 55 -8.02 2.43 3.89
N VAL A 56 -7.09 3.30 4.31
CA VAL A 56 -6.08 3.92 3.44
C VAL A 56 -4.70 3.74 4.06
N ALA A 57 -3.70 3.47 3.22
CA ALA A 57 -2.29 3.48 3.59
C ALA A 57 -1.49 4.23 2.53
N CYS A 58 -0.49 4.98 2.99
CA CYS A 58 0.37 5.82 2.14
C CYS A 58 1.81 5.40 2.36
N GLY A 59 2.49 5.01 1.28
CA GLY A 59 3.92 4.69 1.30
C GLY A 59 4.78 5.90 0.97
N GLY A 60 6.00 5.66 0.51
CA GLY A 60 6.87 6.74 0.03
C GLY A 60 6.19 7.59 -1.06
N TYR A 61 5.77 6.91 -2.12
CA TYR A 61 5.23 7.55 -3.32
C TYR A 61 4.02 6.81 -3.92
N HIS A 62 3.41 5.90 -3.17
CA HIS A 62 2.23 5.14 -3.59
C HIS A 62 1.15 5.19 -2.51
N THR A 63 -0.09 4.96 -2.91
CA THR A 63 -1.25 4.91 -2.03
C THR A 63 -1.95 3.57 -2.23
N CYS A 64 -2.47 3.01 -1.14
CA CYS A 64 -3.31 1.82 -1.14
C CYS A 64 -4.63 2.12 -0.44
N VAL A 65 -5.72 1.61 -0.98
CA VAL A 65 -7.06 1.73 -0.38
C VAL A 65 -7.76 0.38 -0.40
N VAL A 66 -8.37 0.03 0.73
CA VAL A 66 -9.25 -1.13 0.86
C VAL A 66 -10.70 -0.64 0.88
N THR A 67 -11.52 -1.15 -0.04
CA THR A 67 -12.96 -0.85 -0.07
C THR A 67 -13.71 -1.66 0.98
N ARG A 68 -14.97 -1.30 1.23
CA ARG A 68 -15.87 -2.09 2.08
C ARG A 68 -16.09 -3.53 1.61
N GLY A 69 -15.92 -3.78 0.31
CA GLY A 69 -15.95 -5.13 -0.26
C GLY A 69 -14.66 -5.94 -0.06
N GLY A 70 -13.63 -5.34 0.55
CA GLY A 70 -12.30 -5.94 0.69
C GLY A 70 -11.47 -5.90 -0.59
N GLU A 71 -11.82 -5.04 -1.55
CA GLU A 71 -11.05 -4.86 -2.78
C GLU A 71 -9.88 -3.89 -2.50
N LEU A 72 -8.69 -4.24 -2.98
CA LEU A 72 -7.50 -3.41 -2.84
C LEU A 72 -7.26 -2.62 -4.14
N TYR A 73 -7.17 -1.30 -4.01
CA TYR A 73 -6.78 -0.37 -5.07
C TYR A 73 -5.45 0.28 -4.74
N THR A 74 -4.60 0.47 -5.76
CA THR A 74 -3.26 1.06 -5.61
C THR A 74 -2.94 2.01 -6.75
N TRP A 75 -2.19 3.07 -6.47
CA TRP A 75 -1.68 4.01 -7.46
C TRP A 75 -0.46 4.78 -6.93
N GLY A 76 0.19 5.55 -7.81
CA GLY A 76 1.42 6.28 -7.60
C GLY A 76 2.63 5.62 -8.26
N SER A 77 3.81 5.87 -7.71
CA SER A 77 5.07 5.29 -8.20
C SER A 77 5.09 3.78 -8.05
N ASN A 78 5.78 3.10 -8.98
CA ASN A 78 5.81 1.63 -9.06
C ASN A 78 7.18 1.06 -9.46
N GLU A 79 8.28 1.77 -9.21
CA GLU A 79 9.64 1.40 -9.67
C GLU A 79 10.05 -0.05 -9.37
N ASN A 80 9.62 -0.60 -8.22
CA ASN A 80 9.90 -1.97 -7.79
C ASN A 80 8.65 -2.85 -7.70
N GLY A 81 7.54 -2.43 -8.32
CA GLY A 81 6.30 -3.20 -8.31
C GLY A 81 5.48 -3.07 -7.03
N CYS A 82 5.65 -2.00 -6.23
CA CYS A 82 4.91 -1.79 -4.98
C CYS A 82 3.39 -1.61 -5.15
N LEU A 83 2.91 -1.39 -6.37
CA LEU A 83 1.48 -1.44 -6.68
C LEU A 83 0.93 -2.87 -6.75
N GLY A 84 1.77 -3.88 -6.99
CA GLY A 84 1.33 -5.30 -6.98
C GLY A 84 0.49 -5.70 -8.19
N ILE A 85 0.39 -4.84 -9.20
CA ILE A 85 -0.42 -5.04 -10.41
C ILE A 85 0.22 -5.96 -11.46
N GLY A 86 1.39 -6.54 -11.16
CA GLY A 86 2.08 -7.45 -12.07
C GLY A 86 2.93 -6.78 -13.15
N SER A 87 3.13 -5.47 -13.07
CA SER A 87 4.11 -4.70 -13.81
C SER A 87 4.78 -3.67 -12.89
N THR A 88 5.76 -2.94 -13.41
CA THR A 88 6.43 -1.80 -12.76
C THR A 88 5.97 -0.46 -13.33
N ASP A 89 4.86 -0.46 -14.08
CA ASP A 89 4.33 0.75 -14.69
C ASP A 89 3.76 1.68 -13.62
N VAL A 90 3.97 2.98 -13.78
CA VAL A 90 3.39 4.01 -12.91
C VAL A 90 1.93 4.19 -13.28
N PHE A 91 1.06 4.28 -12.26
CA PHE A 91 -0.37 4.55 -12.45
C PHE A 91 -0.75 5.74 -11.59
N ASP A 92 -1.23 6.83 -12.19
CA ASP A 92 -1.67 8.02 -11.45
C ASP A 92 -3.14 7.94 -11.00
N VAL A 93 -3.81 6.81 -11.27
CA VAL A 93 -5.21 6.58 -10.96
C VAL A 93 -5.36 5.24 -10.24
N PRO A 94 -6.37 5.09 -9.35
CA PRO A 94 -6.56 3.85 -8.62
C PRO A 94 -6.74 2.64 -9.54
N GLU A 95 -5.82 1.67 -9.44
CA GLU A 95 -5.87 0.41 -10.17
C GLU A 95 -6.13 -0.74 -9.20
N ARG A 96 -7.01 -1.68 -9.57
CA ARG A 96 -7.37 -2.79 -8.70
C ARG A 96 -6.30 -3.88 -8.71
N VAL A 97 -5.81 -4.23 -7.53
CA VAL A 97 -4.87 -5.35 -7.37
C VAL A 97 -5.61 -6.67 -7.52
N GLN A 98 -5.08 -7.53 -8.39
CA GLN A 98 -5.65 -8.85 -8.70
C GLN A 98 -4.92 -9.99 -7.96
N GLY A 99 -5.16 -11.23 -8.37
CA GLY A 99 -4.46 -12.41 -7.85
C GLY A 99 -5.14 -12.98 -6.60
N PRO A 100 -4.44 -13.13 -5.46
CA PRO A 100 -5.02 -13.75 -4.26
C PRO A 100 -6.26 -13.01 -3.75
N PHE A 101 -6.29 -11.68 -3.94
CA PHE A 101 -7.36 -10.81 -3.45
C PHE A 101 -8.67 -10.88 -4.27
N LEU A 102 -8.69 -11.61 -5.39
CA LEU A 102 -9.94 -11.93 -6.10
C LEU A 102 -10.71 -13.07 -5.41
N LYS A 103 -10.04 -13.88 -4.60
CA LYS A 103 -10.62 -15.05 -3.91
C LYS A 103 -10.95 -14.77 -2.45
N SER A 104 -10.21 -13.87 -1.83
CA SER A 104 -10.33 -13.52 -0.43
C SER A 104 -10.21 -12.00 -0.27
N PRO A 105 -11.10 -11.36 0.50
CA PRO A 105 -11.03 -9.92 0.74
C PRO A 105 -9.74 -9.55 1.48
N VAL A 106 -9.25 -8.32 1.25
CA VAL A 106 -8.18 -7.73 2.04
C VAL A 106 -8.77 -7.15 3.32
N ASP A 107 -8.18 -7.50 4.46
CA ASP A 107 -8.61 -7.09 5.79
C ASP A 107 -7.83 -5.86 6.30
N LYS A 108 -6.53 -5.79 5.96
CA LYS A 108 -5.59 -4.75 6.40
C LYS A 108 -4.57 -4.46 5.31
N VAL A 109 -4.11 -3.22 5.21
CA VAL A 109 -3.01 -2.83 4.32
C VAL A 109 -2.04 -1.88 5.04
N SER A 110 -0.75 -2.02 4.74
CA SER A 110 0.28 -1.10 5.21
C SER A 110 1.35 -0.89 4.14
N CYS A 111 1.80 0.36 4.01
CA CYS A 111 2.75 0.77 2.99
C CYS A 111 4.06 1.22 3.66
N GLY A 112 5.18 0.71 3.18
CA GLY A 112 6.50 1.23 3.53
C GLY A 112 7.02 2.21 2.47
N TRP A 113 8.34 2.36 2.37
CA TRP A 113 8.91 3.28 1.39
C TRP A 113 8.60 2.85 -0.05
N LYS A 114 9.03 1.65 -0.43
CA LYS A 114 8.85 1.05 -1.76
C LYS A 114 8.26 -0.37 -1.71
N HIS A 115 7.55 -0.71 -0.64
CA HIS A 115 6.90 -2.02 -0.49
C HIS A 115 5.52 -1.88 0.14
N THR A 116 4.71 -2.91 -0.04
CA THR A 116 3.34 -2.99 0.47
C THR A 116 3.15 -4.33 1.14
N ALA A 117 2.43 -4.32 2.26
CA ALA A 117 2.01 -5.52 2.96
C ALA A 117 0.49 -5.50 3.17
N ALA A 118 -0.15 -6.65 3.10
CA ALA A 118 -1.57 -6.79 3.32
C ALA A 118 -1.89 -8.08 4.09
N ILE A 119 -2.99 -8.06 4.84
CA ILE A 119 -3.60 -9.25 5.42
C ILE A 119 -4.84 -9.60 4.60
N SER A 120 -4.95 -10.87 4.22
CA SER A 120 -6.16 -11.43 3.61
C SER A 120 -6.37 -12.85 4.10
N ASP A 121 -7.56 -13.16 4.63
CA ASP A 121 -7.89 -14.48 5.19
C ASP A 121 -6.88 -14.91 6.27
N GLY A 122 -6.42 -13.94 7.07
CA GLY A 122 -5.42 -14.16 8.12
C GLY A 122 -4.01 -14.49 7.62
N LYS A 123 -3.73 -14.40 6.31
CA LYS A 123 -2.41 -14.60 5.73
C LYS A 123 -1.77 -13.26 5.40
N VAL A 124 -0.45 -13.17 5.53
CA VAL A 124 0.32 -11.98 5.14
C VAL A 124 0.77 -12.13 3.70
N PHE A 125 0.57 -11.07 2.92
CA PHE A 125 1.12 -10.91 1.58
C PHE A 125 1.99 -9.67 1.56
N THR A 126 3.15 -9.77 0.91
CA THR A 126 4.12 -8.68 0.75
C THR A 126 4.59 -8.60 -0.69
N TRP A 127 4.86 -7.38 -1.17
CA TRP A 127 5.37 -7.12 -2.51
C TRP A 127 6.02 -5.74 -2.60
N GLY A 128 6.70 -5.46 -3.71
CA GLY A 128 7.51 -4.28 -3.94
C GLY A 128 9.01 -4.57 -3.83
N TRP A 129 9.76 -3.55 -3.44
CA TRP A 129 11.21 -3.63 -3.25
C TRP A 129 11.58 -4.55 -2.10
N GLY A 130 12.45 -5.53 -2.35
CA GLY A 130 12.91 -6.52 -1.38
C GLY A 130 14.23 -6.20 -0.70
N GLY A 131 14.95 -5.18 -1.18
CA GLY A 131 16.31 -4.90 -0.71
C GLY A 131 17.36 -4.92 -1.82
N SER A 132 17.01 -5.41 -3.01
CA SER A 132 17.94 -5.53 -4.13
C SER A 132 18.63 -4.19 -4.42
N HIS A 133 19.96 -4.24 -4.59
CA HIS A 133 20.82 -3.06 -4.80
C HIS A 133 20.96 -2.09 -3.62
N GLY A 134 20.34 -2.39 -2.47
CA GLY A 134 20.47 -1.61 -1.25
C GLY A 134 19.74 -0.28 -1.23
N THR A 135 19.70 0.32 -0.04
CA THR A 135 19.16 1.67 0.15
C THR A 135 20.20 2.77 0.14
N PHE A 136 21.41 2.46 0.61
CA PHE A 136 22.50 3.41 0.74
C PHE A 136 23.77 2.78 0.16
N SER A 137 24.43 3.49 -0.75
CA SER A 137 25.64 3.03 -1.43
C SER A 137 26.90 3.07 -0.54
N GLU A 138 26.87 3.77 0.60
CA GLU A 138 28.09 4.18 1.31
C GLU A 138 28.43 3.34 2.55
N ASP A 139 27.46 2.72 3.23
CA ASP A 139 27.68 2.17 4.58
C ASP A 139 27.80 0.64 4.66
N GLY A 140 27.77 -0.08 3.53
CA GLY A 140 27.87 -1.56 3.52
C GLY A 140 26.71 -2.30 4.20
N HIS A 141 25.72 -1.57 4.73
CA HIS A 141 24.51 -2.07 5.36
C HIS A 141 23.30 -1.73 4.49
N SER A 142 23.07 -2.53 3.46
CA SER A 142 21.79 -2.53 2.75
C SER A 142 20.72 -3.15 3.64
N SER A 143 19.74 -2.37 4.08
CA SER A 143 18.54 -2.95 4.70
C SER A 143 17.73 -3.64 3.60
N GLY A 144 17.66 -4.97 3.66
CA GLY A 144 16.84 -5.82 2.80
C GLY A 144 16.06 -6.84 3.63
N GLY A 145 15.15 -7.56 3.00
CA GLY A 145 14.34 -8.60 3.63
C GLY A 145 13.03 -8.10 4.26
N GLN A 146 12.65 -6.84 4.04
CA GLN A 146 11.37 -6.28 4.49
C GLN A 146 10.15 -7.09 4.03
N LEU A 147 10.26 -7.79 2.89
CA LEU A 147 9.18 -8.65 2.39
C LEU A 147 9.09 -9.99 3.14
N GLY A 148 10.05 -10.34 4.00
CA GLY A 148 9.97 -11.55 4.82
C GLY A 148 10.06 -12.86 4.03
N HIS A 149 10.51 -12.85 2.77
CA HIS A 149 10.65 -14.04 1.94
C HIS A 149 12.01 -14.75 2.10
N GLY A 150 12.84 -14.35 3.06
CA GLY A 150 14.17 -14.92 3.29
C GLY A 150 15.21 -14.53 2.22
N SER A 151 14.93 -13.50 1.43
CA SER A 151 15.81 -12.93 0.40
C SER A 151 15.58 -11.43 0.28
N ASP A 152 16.40 -10.76 -0.53
CA ASP A 152 16.29 -9.35 -0.89
C ASP A 152 15.61 -9.13 -2.26
N VAL A 153 14.94 -10.16 -2.78
CA VAL A 153 14.31 -10.16 -4.11
C VAL A 153 13.05 -9.30 -4.12
N ASP A 154 12.91 -8.50 -5.17
CA ASP A 154 11.71 -7.70 -5.42
C ASP A 154 10.57 -8.58 -5.95
N TYR A 155 9.33 -8.30 -5.54
CA TYR A 155 8.14 -9.00 -6.00
C TYR A 155 7.13 -8.02 -6.57
N ILE A 156 6.76 -8.14 -7.84
CA ILE A 156 5.82 -7.21 -8.50
C ILE A 156 4.34 -7.61 -8.37
N LYS A 157 4.07 -8.69 -7.61
CA LYS A 157 2.73 -9.22 -7.33
C LYS A 157 2.63 -9.59 -5.86
N PRO A 158 1.45 -9.50 -5.22
CA PRO A 158 1.24 -9.96 -3.86
C PRO A 158 1.73 -11.39 -3.67
N THR A 159 2.73 -11.57 -2.80
CA THR A 159 3.37 -12.87 -2.55
C THR A 159 3.18 -13.24 -1.09
N MET A 160 2.70 -14.45 -0.83
CA MET A 160 2.38 -14.90 0.52
C MET A 160 3.64 -15.18 1.33
N VAL A 161 3.73 -14.61 2.54
CA VAL A 161 4.79 -14.90 3.51
C VAL A 161 4.43 -16.18 4.27
N GLN A 162 5.41 -17.08 4.43
CA GLN A 162 5.20 -18.38 5.08
C GLN A 162 5.57 -18.28 6.57
N PHE A 163 4.59 -18.45 7.47
CA PHE A 163 4.79 -18.40 8.92
C PHE A 163 4.70 -19.77 9.63
N GLY A 164 4.61 -20.86 8.89
CA GLY A 164 4.35 -22.20 9.44
C GLY A 164 2.85 -22.50 9.60
N GLU A 165 2.51 -23.61 10.23
CA GLU A 165 1.11 -24.06 10.41
C GLU A 165 0.43 -23.35 11.60
N ASN A 166 -0.90 -23.27 11.56
CA ASN A 166 -1.76 -22.71 12.62
C ASN A 166 -1.48 -21.24 13.01
N VAL A 167 -1.01 -20.45 12.05
CA VAL A 167 -0.77 -19.02 12.23
C VAL A 167 -1.86 -18.18 11.58
N ARG A 168 -2.33 -17.15 12.29
CA ARG A 168 -3.24 -16.13 11.77
C ARG A 168 -2.67 -14.73 12.03
N ALA A 169 -2.53 -13.92 11.00
CA ALA A 169 -2.18 -12.51 11.14
C ALA A 169 -3.37 -11.68 11.60
N LEU A 170 -3.12 -10.79 12.56
CA LEU A 170 -4.11 -9.88 13.14
C LEU A 170 -3.85 -8.42 12.76
N GLN A 171 -2.58 -8.02 12.74
CA GLN A 171 -2.15 -6.67 12.37
C GLN A 171 -0.88 -6.72 11.54
N ILE A 172 -0.71 -5.73 10.67
CA ILE A 172 0.47 -5.54 9.81
C ILE A 172 0.85 -4.06 9.84
N SER A 173 2.15 -3.77 9.89
CA SER A 173 2.67 -2.40 9.86
C SER A 173 4.00 -2.37 9.12
N CYS A 174 4.13 -1.43 8.20
CA CYS A 174 5.34 -1.19 7.44
C CYS A 174 6.00 0.11 7.91
N GLY A 175 7.29 0.04 8.22
CA GLY A 175 8.14 1.22 8.33
C GLY A 175 8.86 1.49 7.00
N PHE A 176 9.92 2.29 7.05
CA PHE A 176 10.67 2.67 5.85
C PHE A 176 11.18 1.43 5.07
N ASN A 177 11.96 0.56 5.73
CA ASN A 177 12.50 -0.70 5.18
C ASN A 177 12.32 -1.89 6.13
N HIS A 178 11.19 -1.98 6.81
CA HIS A 178 10.85 -3.15 7.63
C HIS A 178 9.34 -3.37 7.66
N THR A 179 8.94 -4.61 7.86
CA THR A 179 7.54 -5.00 8.06
C THR A 179 7.42 -5.75 9.38
N GLY A 180 6.46 -5.35 10.22
CA GLY A 180 6.10 -6.01 11.45
C GLY A 180 4.67 -6.55 11.37
N ALA A 181 4.43 -7.73 11.92
CA ALA A 181 3.10 -8.35 12.00
C ALA A 181 2.82 -8.85 13.42
N ILE A 182 1.56 -8.75 13.86
CA ILE A 182 1.08 -9.44 15.06
C ILE A 182 0.38 -10.71 14.61
N LEU A 183 0.85 -11.83 15.13
CA LEU A 183 0.42 -13.17 14.77
C LEU A 183 -0.21 -13.86 15.98
N GLU A 184 -1.30 -14.57 15.75
CA GLU A 184 -1.92 -15.50 16.67
C GLU A 184 -1.54 -16.93 16.26
N TYR A 185 -1.04 -17.71 17.22
CA TYR A 185 -0.79 -19.14 17.07
C TYR A 185 -1.94 -19.90 17.72
N LYS A 186 -2.50 -20.87 17.00
CA LYS A 186 -3.56 -21.77 17.48
C LYS A 186 -3.03 -23.14 17.85
#